data_AF-A0A178VNI6-F1
#
_entry.id   AF-A0A178VNI6-F1
#
_cell.length_a   1.000
_cell.length_b   1.000
_cell.length_c   1.000
_cell.angle_alpha   90.00
_cell.angle_beta   90.00
_cell.angle_gamma   90.00
#
_symmetry.space_group_name_H-M   'P 1'
#
loop_
_entity.id
_entity.type
_entity.pdbx_description
1 polymer ?
#
loop_
_entity_poly.entity_id
_entity_poly.type
_entity_poly.pdbx_seq_one_letter_code
_entity_poly.pdbx_strand_id
1 'polypeptide(L)'
;MGRPKPEDSTRHFSHPHILFHLSVNPEDQSFSSFCCVVCKLKLLNLPSYSCKPCKFYIHRKCSELPQKVRHPFDKNHLLSLISSPKYQEGRFRCDACGKDGDGFAYHCGDCGIDLHTVCANMRRV
;
A
#
# COMPACT_ATOMS: atom_id res chain seq x y z
N MET A 1 -10.52 33.28 -3.39
CA MET A 1 -9.54 32.28 -2.91
C MET A 1 -10.30 31.20 -2.16
N GLY A 2 -10.55 30.06 -2.82
CA GLY A 2 -11.31 28.96 -2.23
C GLY A 2 -10.45 28.19 -1.24
N ARG A 3 -10.88 28.10 0.01
CA ARG A 3 -10.27 27.21 1.01
C ARG A 3 -10.45 25.75 0.54
N PRO A 4 -9.40 24.91 0.46
CA PRO A 4 -9.59 23.50 0.15
C PRO A 4 -10.38 22.84 1.29
N LYS A 5 -11.37 22.02 0.93
CA LYS A 5 -12.26 21.35 1.87
C LYS A 5 -11.48 20.30 2.70
N PRO A 6 -11.89 20.03 3.95
CA PRO A 6 -11.18 19.11 4.85
C PRO A 6 -11.22 17.62 4.44
N GLU A 7 -11.88 17.26 3.34
CA GLU A 7 -12.03 15.89 2.83
C GLU A 7 -10.91 15.42 1.87
N ASP A 8 -10.00 16.32 1.48
CA ASP A 8 -9.00 16.09 0.43
C ASP A 8 -7.61 15.69 0.94
N SER A 9 -7.45 15.30 2.21
CA SER A 9 -6.12 14.96 2.74
C SER A 9 -6.13 13.85 3.79
N THR A 10 -5.05 13.06 3.84
CA THR A 10 -4.92 11.94 4.77
C THR A 10 -3.50 11.86 5.36
N ARG A 11 -3.39 11.33 6.57
CA ARG A 11 -2.11 10.99 7.22
C ARG A 11 -1.93 9.49 7.16
N HIS A 12 -0.79 9.02 6.67
CA HIS A 12 -0.51 7.59 6.56
C HIS A 12 0.63 7.20 7.49
N PHE A 13 0.51 6.07 8.20
CA PHE A 13 1.48 5.69 9.25
C PHE A 13 2.93 5.54 8.74
N SER A 14 3.09 5.22 7.45
CA SER A 14 4.41 5.06 6.83
C SER A 14 4.98 6.33 6.22
N HIS A 15 4.27 7.46 6.28
CA HIS A 15 4.73 8.73 5.72
C HIS A 15 4.41 9.92 6.64
N PRO A 16 5.41 10.71 7.06
CA PRO A 16 5.21 11.75 8.07
C PRO A 16 4.40 12.96 7.57
N HIS A 17 4.38 13.22 6.26
CA HIS A 17 3.64 14.35 5.69
C HIS A 17 2.18 14.02 5.42
N ILE A 18 1.34 15.07 5.41
CA ILE A 18 -0.03 14.99 4.94
C ILE A 18 -0.03 14.69 3.45
N LEU A 19 -0.75 13.67 3.04
CA LEU A 19 -0.98 13.32 1.65
C LEU A 19 -2.24 14.06 1.17
N PHE A 20 -2.19 14.63 -0.02
CA PHE A 20 -3.32 15.35 -0.61
C PHE A 20 -3.95 14.54 -1.74
N HIS A 21 -5.25 14.71 -1.94
CA HIS A 21 -5.99 14.02 -3.00
C HIS A 21 -5.33 14.31 -4.35
N LEU A 22 -5.10 13.24 -5.09
CA LEU A 22 -4.55 13.30 -6.42
C LEU A 22 -5.71 13.36 -7.41
N SER A 23 -6.03 14.57 -7.87
CA SER A 23 -6.95 14.78 -8.98
C SER A 23 -6.25 14.33 -10.27
N VAL A 24 -6.66 13.17 -10.79
CA VAL A 24 -6.14 12.63 -12.05
C VAL A 24 -7.07 13.07 -13.18
N ASN A 25 -6.53 13.79 -14.15
CA ASN A 25 -7.25 14.05 -15.40
C ASN A 25 -7.14 12.81 -16.29
N PRO A 26 -8.26 12.27 -16.84
CA PRO A 26 -8.25 11.04 -17.64
C PRO A 26 -7.38 11.12 -18.90
N GLU A 27 -7.18 12.33 -19.40
CA GLU A 27 -6.39 12.69 -20.58
C GLU A 27 -4.89 12.87 -20.29
N ASP A 28 -4.50 12.94 -19.02
CA ASP A 28 -3.11 13.10 -18.61
C ASP A 28 -2.40 11.73 -18.55
N GLN A 29 -1.75 11.38 -19.65
CA GLN A 29 -0.98 10.14 -19.80
C GLN A 29 0.18 10.02 -18.81
N SER A 30 0.60 11.10 -18.14
CA SER A 30 1.69 11.06 -17.17
C SER A 30 1.36 10.19 -15.95
N PHE A 31 0.06 10.03 -15.62
CA PHE A 31 -0.38 9.22 -14.48
C PHE A 31 -0.35 7.71 -14.71
N SER A 32 -0.22 7.26 -15.96
CA SER A 32 -0.03 5.84 -16.32
C SER A 32 1.27 5.26 -15.74
N SER A 33 2.23 6.14 -15.40
CA SER A 33 3.56 5.76 -14.93
C SER A 33 3.71 5.77 -13.41
N PHE A 34 2.75 6.32 -12.64
CA PHE A 34 2.83 6.28 -11.18
C PHE A 34 2.27 4.97 -10.62
N CYS A 35 3.02 4.39 -9.69
CA CYS A 35 2.62 3.20 -8.95
C CYS A 35 2.34 3.55 -7.50
N CYS A 36 1.33 2.91 -6.93
CA CYS A 36 1.06 2.95 -5.51
C CYS A 36 2.22 2.26 -4.76
N VAL A 37 2.78 2.94 -3.77
CA VAL A 37 3.91 2.42 -2.98
C VAL A 37 3.54 1.18 -2.16
N VAL A 38 2.26 1.01 -1.83
CA VAL A 38 1.76 -0.06 -0.96
C VAL A 38 1.43 -1.33 -1.73
N CYS A 39 0.73 -1.23 -2.86
CA CYS A 39 0.33 -2.40 -3.65
C CYS A 39 1.18 -2.62 -4.91
N LYS A 40 2.07 -1.67 -5.24
CA LYS A 40 2.93 -1.66 -6.45
C LYS A 40 2.15 -1.67 -7.78
N LEU A 41 0.83 -1.51 -7.73
CA LEU A 41 -0.01 -1.38 -8.91
C LEU A 41 -0.08 0.08 -9.37
N LYS A 42 -0.33 0.25 -10.67
CA LYS A 42 -0.53 1.57 -11.29
C LYS A 42 -1.74 2.30 -10.68
N LEU A 43 -1.69 3.63 -10.68
CA LEU A 43 -2.79 4.43 -10.13
C LEU A 43 -4.06 4.40 -11.01
N LEU A 44 -3.94 4.24 -12.33
CA LEU A 44 -5.04 4.01 -13.30
C LEU A 44 -6.37 4.74 -12.99
N ASN A 45 -6.33 6.05 -12.75
CA ASN A 45 -7.51 6.87 -12.43
C ASN A 45 -8.29 6.42 -11.17
N LEU A 46 -7.72 5.58 -10.31
CA LEU A 46 -8.30 5.25 -9.02
C LEU A 46 -8.08 6.41 -8.03
N PRO A 47 -9.04 6.69 -7.14
CA PRO A 47 -8.87 7.68 -6.08
C PRO A 47 -7.58 7.41 -5.31
N SER A 48 -6.69 8.40 -5.29
CA SER A 48 -5.33 8.26 -4.77
C SER A 48 -4.93 9.50 -4.02
N TYR A 49 -3.99 9.35 -3.09
CA TYR A 49 -3.35 10.45 -2.40
C TYR A 49 -1.89 10.53 -2.84
N SER A 50 -1.36 11.76 -2.84
CA SER A 50 0.02 12.01 -3.21
C SER A 50 0.68 13.02 -2.28
N CYS A 51 1.98 12.86 -2.10
CA CYS A 51 2.87 13.86 -1.54
C CYS A 51 3.93 14.20 -2.59
N LYS A 52 3.71 15.32 -3.29
CA LYS A 52 4.61 15.83 -4.34
C LYS A 52 6.08 15.98 -3.90
N PRO A 53 6.41 16.56 -2.73
CA PRO A 53 7.81 16.74 -2.35
C PRO A 53 8.53 15.41 -2.14
N CYS A 54 7.81 14.35 -1.74
CA CYS A 54 8.40 13.04 -1.49
C CYS A 54 8.18 12.05 -2.64
N LYS A 55 7.48 12.44 -3.71
CA LYS A 55 7.04 11.54 -4.79
C LYS A 55 6.35 10.28 -4.25
N PHE A 56 5.57 10.43 -3.18
CA PHE A 56 4.87 9.34 -2.52
C PHE A 56 3.45 9.27 -3.07
N TYR A 57 3.05 8.11 -3.60
CA TYR A 57 1.73 7.92 -4.19
C TYR A 57 1.08 6.67 -3.60
N ILE A 58 -0.17 6.78 -3.19
CA ILE A 58 -0.91 5.68 -2.56
C ILE A 58 -2.36 5.71 -3.02
N HIS A 59 -2.96 4.57 -3.34
CA HIS A 59 -4.41 4.52 -3.54
C HIS A 59 -5.13 4.85 -2.23
N ARG A 60 -6.30 5.48 -2.31
CA ARG A 60 -7.15 5.70 -1.14
C ARG A 60 -7.43 4.40 -0.39
N LYS A 61 -7.82 3.35 -1.12
CA LYS A 61 -8.02 2.00 -0.54
C LYS A 61 -6.75 1.44 0.13
N CYS A 62 -5.57 1.73 -0.43
CA CYS A 62 -4.31 1.28 0.16
C CYS A 62 -3.97 2.06 1.43
N SER A 63 -4.36 3.34 1.53
CA SER A 63 -4.21 4.13 2.76
C SER A 63 -5.17 3.70 3.87
N GLU A 64 -6.28 3.07 3.51
CA GLU A 64 -7.30 2.53 4.42
C GLU A 64 -7.05 1.05 4.77
N LEU A 65 -5.94 0.45 4.30
CA LEU A 65 -5.62 -0.93 4.62
C LEU A 65 -5.41 -1.09 6.14
N PRO A 66 -5.99 -2.12 6.75
CA PRO A 66 -5.84 -2.35 8.18
C PRO A 66 -4.38 -2.67 8.51
N GLN A 67 -3.86 -2.11 9.60
CA GLN A 67 -2.49 -2.37 10.01
C GLN A 67 -2.25 -3.84 10.42
N LYS A 68 -3.32 -4.59 10.73
CA LYS A 68 -3.27 -6.01 11.07
C LYS A 68 -4.41 -6.77 10.36
N VAL A 69 -4.10 -7.92 9.77
CA VAL A 69 -5.08 -8.78 9.09
C VAL A 69 -5.01 -10.22 9.56
N ARG A 70 -6.16 -10.88 9.57
CA ARG A 70 -6.26 -12.34 9.61
C ARG A 70 -6.22 -12.88 8.19
N HIS A 71 -5.42 -13.90 7.94
CA HIS A 71 -5.31 -14.50 6.62
C HIS A 71 -5.35 -16.03 6.72
N PRO A 72 -5.91 -16.78 5.74
CA PRO A 72 -5.99 -18.24 5.82
C PRO A 72 -4.64 -18.97 5.97
N PHE A 73 -3.54 -18.33 5.56
CA PHE A 73 -2.18 -18.84 5.73
C PHE A 73 -1.73 -18.80 7.20
N ASP A 74 -2.29 -17.90 8.00
CA ASP A 74 -2.07 -17.85 9.45
C ASP A 74 -3.39 -17.63 10.17
N LYS A 75 -4.00 -18.74 10.61
CA LYS A 75 -5.28 -18.70 11.34
C LYS A 75 -5.10 -18.29 12.80
N ASN A 76 -3.89 -18.41 13.34
CA ASN A 76 -3.61 -18.26 14.75
C ASN A 76 -3.07 -16.86 15.07
N HIS A 77 -2.30 -16.25 14.16
CA HIS A 77 -1.73 -14.93 14.34
C HIS A 77 -2.27 -13.89 13.36
N LEU A 78 -2.03 -12.62 13.70
CA LEU A 78 -2.32 -11.49 12.84
C LEU A 78 -1.07 -11.12 12.08
N LEU A 79 -1.18 -10.99 10.75
CA LEU A 79 -0.11 -10.41 9.97
C LEU A 79 -0.16 -8.89 10.12
N SER A 80 0.98 -8.27 10.38
CA SER A 80 1.13 -6.82 10.53
C SER A 80 1.63 -6.20 9.23
N LEU A 81 1.01 -5.09 8.83
CA LEU A 81 1.46 -4.31 7.68
C LEU A 81 2.75 -3.58 8.02
N ILE A 82 3.84 -3.98 7.38
CA ILE A 82 5.15 -3.35 7.48
C ILE A 82 5.44 -2.56 6.21
N SER A 83 6.16 -1.44 6.33
CA SER A 83 6.53 -0.57 5.20
C SER A 83 7.79 -1.01 4.45
N SER A 84 8.55 -1.91 5.06
CA SER A 84 9.81 -2.44 4.52
C SER A 84 10.00 -3.87 5.01
N PRO A 85 10.55 -4.78 4.18
CA PRO A 85 10.80 -6.16 4.59
C PRO A 85 11.79 -6.21 5.77
N LYS A 86 11.66 -7.25 6.61
CA LYS A 86 12.53 -7.44 7.79
C LYS A 86 13.91 -8.00 7.45
N TYR A 87 14.07 -8.53 6.24
CA TYR A 87 15.28 -9.19 5.78
C TYR A 87 16.34 -8.19 5.31
N GLN A 88 17.62 -8.54 5.49
CA GLN A 88 18.77 -7.67 5.16
C GLN A 88 18.81 -7.31 3.66
N GLU A 89 18.29 -8.19 2.81
CA GLU A 89 18.22 -8.01 1.35
C GLU A 89 17.12 -7.02 0.93
N GLY A 90 16.28 -6.58 1.86
CA GLY A 90 15.18 -5.64 1.58
C GLY A 90 14.08 -6.23 0.70
N ARG A 91 14.00 -7.56 0.60
CA ARG A 91 13.02 -8.33 -0.18
C ARG A 91 12.43 -9.45 0.67
N PHE A 92 11.26 -9.92 0.25
CA PHE A 92 10.60 -11.09 0.83
C PHE A 92 10.02 -11.94 -0.30
N ARG A 93 9.75 -13.21 -0.03
CA ARG A 93 9.01 -14.08 -0.93
C ARG A 93 7.58 -14.22 -0.42
N CYS A 94 6.60 -13.92 -1.26
CA CYS A 94 5.20 -14.00 -0.86
C CYS A 94 4.72 -15.45 -0.78
N ASP A 95 4.25 -15.89 0.38
CA ASP A 95 3.77 -17.27 0.60
C ASP A 95 2.52 -17.62 -0.21
N ALA A 96 1.71 -16.62 -0.56
CA ALA A 96 0.46 -16.85 -1.30
C ALA A 96 0.66 -17.04 -2.81
N CYS A 97 1.61 -16.33 -3.43
CA CYS A 97 1.83 -16.37 -4.88
C CYS A 97 3.21 -16.88 -5.30
N GLY A 98 4.12 -17.08 -4.34
CA GLY A 98 5.48 -17.58 -4.54
C GLY A 98 6.44 -16.59 -5.20
N LYS A 99 6.02 -15.34 -5.47
CA LYS A 99 6.82 -14.29 -6.10
C LYS A 99 7.45 -13.36 -5.08
N ASP A 100 8.57 -12.76 -5.47
CA ASP A 100 9.28 -11.80 -4.63
C ASP A 100 8.49 -10.49 -4.50
N GLY A 101 8.69 -9.81 -3.38
CA GLY A 101 8.16 -8.50 -3.08
C GLY A 101 9.22 -7.62 -2.44
N ASP A 102 9.07 -6.31 -2.65
CA ASP A 102 9.83 -5.27 -1.98
C ASP A 102 8.88 -4.21 -1.42
N GLY A 103 9.30 -3.52 -0.35
CA GLY A 103 8.50 -2.48 0.30
C GLY A 103 7.40 -3.03 1.22
N PHE A 104 6.14 -2.66 0.97
CA PHE A 104 5.04 -2.98 1.88
C PHE A 104 4.64 -4.45 1.81
N ALA A 105 4.52 -5.07 2.98
CA ALA A 105 4.14 -6.46 3.13
C ALA A 105 3.29 -6.65 4.37
N TYR A 106 2.47 -7.70 4.38
CA TYR A 106 1.91 -8.23 5.61
C TYR A 106 2.84 -9.33 6.13
N HIS A 107 3.36 -9.13 7.33
CA HIS A 107 4.34 -10.01 7.94
C HIS A 107 3.85 -10.53 9.29
N CYS A 108 4.00 -11.83 9.52
CA CYS A 108 3.87 -12.44 10.84
C CYS A 108 5.27 -12.74 11.40
N GLY A 109 5.62 -12.12 12.53
CA GLY A 109 6.91 -12.37 13.18
C GLY A 109 7.00 -13.74 13.84
N ASP A 110 5.88 -14.30 14.27
CA ASP A 110 5.84 -15.60 14.96
C ASP A 110 5.96 -16.78 13.99
N CYS A 111 5.28 -16.69 12.83
CA CYS A 111 5.28 -17.75 11.81
C CYS A 111 6.26 -17.51 10.66
N GLY A 112 6.84 -16.31 10.54
CA GLY A 112 7.71 -15.94 9.41
C GLY A 112 6.97 -15.86 8.07
N ILE A 113 5.65 -15.67 8.09
CA ILE A 113 4.82 -15.57 6.88
C ILE A 113 4.91 -14.15 6.33
N ASP A 114 5.12 -14.03 5.02
CA ASP A 114 5.15 -12.78 4.29
C ASP A 114 4.18 -12.81 3.10
N LEU A 115 3.32 -11.79 3.01
CA LEU A 115 2.36 -11.65 1.93
C LEU A 115 2.46 -10.27 1.29
N HIS A 116 2.36 -10.22 -0.04
CA HIS A 116 2.08 -8.95 -0.72
C HIS A 116 0.77 -8.38 -0.17
N THR A 117 0.67 -7.07 -0.08
CA THR A 117 -0.56 -6.38 0.37
C THR A 117 -1.78 -6.76 -0.47
N VAL A 118 -1.58 -6.96 -1.78
CA VAL A 118 -2.63 -7.44 -2.68
C VAL A 118 -3.00 -8.89 -2.38
N CYS A 119 -2.00 -9.77 -2.18
CA CYS A 119 -2.24 -11.18 -1.88
C CYS A 119 -2.97 -11.38 -0.55
N ALA A 120 -2.63 -10.62 0.47
CA ALA A 120 -3.30 -10.65 1.77
C ALA A 120 -4.77 -10.19 1.68
N ASN A 121 -5.10 -9.35 0.69
CA ASN A 121 -6.45 -8.85 0.46
C ASN A 121 -7.25 -9.71 -0.53
N MET A 122 -6.60 -10.64 -1.25
CA MET A 122 -7.26 -11.63 -2.09
C MET A 122 -7.80 -12.76 -1.19
N ARG A 123 -9.05 -12.63 -0.73
CA ARG A 123 -9.79 -13.78 -0.20
C ARG A 123 -10.03 -14.72 -1.37
N ARG A 124 -9.42 -15.92 -1.36
CA ARG A 124 -9.79 -16.98 -2.32
C ARG A 124 -11.31 -17.20 -2.18
N VAL A 125 -12.00 -17.09 -3.32
CA VAL A 125 -13.35 -17.63 -3.50
C VAL A 125 -13.25 -19.15 -3.51
#